data_AF-A0A9D7NY05-F1
#
_entry.id   AF-A0A9D7NY05-F1
#
_cell.length_a   1.000
_cell.length_b   1.000
_cell.length_c   1.000
_cell.angle_alpha   90.00
_cell.angle_beta   90.00
_cell.angle_gamma   90.00
#
_symmetry.space_group_name_H-M   'P 1'
#
loop_
_entity.id
_entity.type
_entity.pdbx_description
1 polymer ?
#
loop_
_entity_poly.entity_id
_entity_poly.type
_entity_poly.pdbx_seq_one_letter_code
_entity_poly.pdbx_strand_id
1 'polypeptide(L)'
;MSPDTNHPFANTAPGMDQLRAYAQGRLAPAEQHVVERALEADPLLREAMEGLQEANALDRLDRLEGHRPGAGAGGVRWGMGVGIVVVVVSAWLWTNTRNDGGSTPAPISSEHNEAPVATVDSAELAPLPAVAIAAARELPVAEQIGHRPDERHSIATAPAIAREPAPERLQERLPDTATLRSIPGNTPVRTARPAPPLLYLHDLKLVHPAALYNRSPEVALQPGGLDARYADRNGQSQQSEPPRMQAYIPFVDAALERFVAGDHKAALTELQFLLGQYPNDVNAQFYAGLCCYNLGLYPRALQLLQRAATNPSTAFEEEADWYAALTLQRMERRTEAQEAFARIVREGGFYADRAREQVR
;
A
#
# COMPACT_ATOMS: atom_id res chain seq x y z
N MET A 1 -1.75 50.08 -43.18
CA MET A 1 -2.34 49.94 -41.84
C MET A 1 -1.49 48.96 -41.06
N SER A 2 -0.66 49.47 -40.17
CA SER A 2 0.05 48.67 -39.16
C SER A 2 -0.96 48.24 -38.10
N PRO A 3 -0.98 46.98 -37.64
CA PRO A 3 -1.72 46.65 -36.45
C PRO A 3 -0.84 46.94 -35.23
N ASP A 4 -1.33 47.85 -34.39
CA ASP A 4 -0.80 48.14 -33.06
C ASP A 4 -0.73 46.86 -32.22
N THR A 5 0.49 46.38 -31.96
CA THR A 5 0.78 45.38 -30.95
C THR A 5 1.12 46.09 -29.64
N ASN A 6 0.10 46.47 -28.88
CA ASN A 6 0.27 46.79 -27.46
C ASN A 6 -0.97 46.39 -26.66
N HIS A 7 -1.15 45.07 -26.48
CA HIS A 7 -2.10 44.52 -25.52
C HIS A 7 -1.34 44.14 -24.23
N PRO A 8 -1.67 44.72 -23.06
CA PRO A 8 -0.96 44.49 -21.79
C PRO A 8 -1.15 43.09 -21.18
N PHE A 9 -1.86 42.19 -21.88
CA PHE A 9 -2.07 40.79 -21.50
C PHE A 9 -1.83 39.82 -22.66
N ALA A 10 -1.01 40.21 -23.66
CA ALA A 10 -0.51 39.24 -24.61
C ALA A 10 0.26 38.16 -23.83
N ASN A 11 -0.22 36.91 -23.92
CA ASN A 11 0.23 35.80 -23.10
C ASN A 11 1.72 35.52 -23.40
N THR A 12 2.60 36.04 -22.55
CA THR A 12 4.08 35.90 -22.69
C THR A 12 4.59 34.53 -22.23
N ALA A 13 3.69 33.57 -21.99
CA ALA A 13 4.06 32.23 -21.57
C ALA A 13 4.52 31.40 -22.77
N PRO A 14 5.68 30.71 -22.69
CA PRO A 14 6.15 29.86 -23.77
C PRO A 14 5.17 28.71 -24.05
N GLY A 15 4.91 28.46 -25.33
CA GLY A 15 4.04 27.36 -25.76
C GLY A 15 4.71 26.00 -25.58
N MET A 16 3.91 24.92 -25.54
CA MET A 16 4.41 23.54 -25.38
C MET A 16 5.49 23.18 -26.41
N ASP A 17 5.35 23.60 -27.66
CA ASP A 17 6.35 23.35 -28.70
C ASP A 17 7.68 24.08 -28.44
N GLN A 18 7.64 25.28 -27.85
CA GLN A 18 8.83 26.00 -27.44
C GLN A 18 9.51 25.32 -26.25
N LEU A 19 8.74 24.81 -25.29
CA LEU A 19 9.27 24.04 -24.15
C LEU A 19 9.93 22.73 -24.60
N ARG A 20 9.32 22.01 -25.56
CA ARG A 20 9.92 20.82 -26.20
C ARG A 20 11.23 21.16 -26.92
N ALA A 21 11.23 22.24 -27.70
CA ALA A 21 12.42 22.70 -28.42
C ALA A 21 13.54 23.15 -27.45
N TYR A 22 13.18 23.77 -26.32
CA TYR A 22 14.10 24.12 -25.23
C TYR A 22 14.70 22.87 -24.58
N ALA A 23 13.88 21.90 -24.19
CA ALA A 23 14.32 20.64 -23.58
C ALA A 23 15.26 19.82 -24.49
N GLN A 24 15.08 19.93 -25.81
CA GLN A 24 15.91 19.26 -26.81
C GLN A 24 17.14 20.09 -27.25
N GLY A 25 17.34 21.29 -26.70
CA GLY A 25 18.46 22.18 -27.06
C GLY A 25 18.39 22.74 -28.48
N ARG A 26 17.19 22.86 -29.07
CA ARG A 26 16.95 23.23 -30.48
C ARG A 26 16.56 24.70 -30.69
N LEU A 27 16.35 25.48 -29.63
CA LEU A 27 16.01 26.90 -29.71
C LEU A 27 17.22 27.79 -30.02
N ALA A 28 16.99 28.90 -30.72
CA ALA A 28 18.00 29.93 -30.92
C ALA A 28 18.27 30.70 -29.59
N PRO A 29 19.46 31.27 -29.38
CA PRO A 29 19.82 31.92 -28.10
C PRO A 29 18.87 33.03 -27.65
N ALA A 30 18.30 33.79 -28.59
CA ALA A 30 17.33 34.84 -28.27
C ALA A 30 15.98 34.29 -27.77
N GLU A 31 15.59 33.10 -28.22
CA GLU A 31 14.34 32.44 -27.84
C GLU A 31 14.49 31.63 -26.55
N GLN A 32 15.68 31.04 -26.32
CA GLN A 32 16.04 30.41 -25.05
C GLN A 32 15.90 31.40 -23.89
N HIS A 33 16.41 32.62 -24.07
CA HIS A 33 16.35 33.65 -23.04
C HIS A 33 14.92 34.04 -22.64
N VAL A 34 13.97 33.95 -23.58
CA VAL A 34 12.54 34.20 -23.29
C VAL A 34 11.96 33.08 -22.44
N VAL A 35 12.32 31.82 -22.72
CA VAL A 35 11.90 30.66 -21.93
C VAL A 35 12.52 30.71 -20.54
N GLU A 36 13.82 31.00 -20.42
CA GLU A 36 14.52 31.15 -19.13
C GLU A 36 13.87 32.21 -18.24
N ARG A 37 13.56 33.39 -18.81
CA ARG A 37 12.86 34.45 -18.06
C ARG A 37 11.47 34.03 -17.59
N ALA A 38 10.78 33.18 -18.36
CA ALA A 38 9.49 32.63 -17.94
C ALA A 38 9.64 31.58 -16.82
N LEU A 39 10.69 30.76 -16.85
CA LEU A 39 11.01 29.77 -15.80
C LEU A 39 11.45 30.41 -14.48
N GLU A 40 12.08 31.58 -14.55
CA GLU A 40 12.39 32.37 -13.37
C GLU A 40 11.14 32.96 -12.72
N ALA A 41 10.19 33.44 -13.54
CA ALA A 41 8.97 34.09 -13.08
C ALA A 41 7.91 33.13 -12.53
N ASP A 42 7.88 31.87 -12.99
CA ASP A 42 6.85 30.90 -12.62
C ASP A 42 7.47 29.59 -12.04
N PRO A 43 7.33 29.36 -10.71
CA PRO A 43 7.77 28.13 -10.07
C PRO A 43 7.13 26.85 -10.65
N LEU A 44 5.86 26.91 -11.06
CA LEU A 44 5.16 25.76 -11.62
C LEU A 44 5.70 25.41 -13.01
N LEU A 45 5.99 26.43 -13.83
CA LEU A 45 6.58 26.22 -15.14
C LEU A 45 7.99 25.61 -15.04
N ARG A 46 8.73 25.96 -13.99
CA ARG A 46 10.04 25.38 -13.69
C ARG A 46 9.96 23.90 -13.36
N GLU A 47 9.06 23.51 -12.46
CA GLU A 47 8.82 22.10 -12.12
C GLU A 47 8.32 21.31 -13.34
N ALA A 48 7.43 21.90 -14.14
CA ALA A 48 6.96 21.29 -15.37
C ALA A 48 8.08 21.05 -16.39
N MET A 49 9.06 21.97 -16.46
CA MET A 49 10.24 21.81 -17.32
C MET A 49 11.21 20.75 -16.82
N GLU A 50 11.39 20.63 -15.51
CA GLU A 50 12.21 19.59 -14.90
C GLU A 50 11.65 18.19 -15.25
N GLY A 51 10.33 18.02 -15.14
CA GLY A 51 9.65 16.80 -15.58
C GLY A 51 9.75 16.54 -17.09
N LEU A 52 9.78 17.59 -17.91
CA LEU A 52 9.95 17.47 -19.37
C LEU A 52 11.39 17.07 -19.77
N GLN A 53 12.38 17.39 -18.94
CA GLN A 53 13.79 17.06 -19.14
C GLN A 53 14.17 15.66 -18.63
N GLU A 54 13.27 14.98 -17.92
CA GLU A 54 13.48 13.59 -17.51
C GLU A 54 13.70 12.65 -18.72
N ALA A 55 14.50 11.60 -18.50
CA ALA A 55 14.82 10.63 -19.54
C ALA A 55 13.54 9.99 -20.12
N ASN A 56 13.36 10.12 -21.44
CA ASN A 56 12.22 9.61 -22.21
C ASN A 56 10.87 10.28 -21.88
N ALA A 57 10.84 11.46 -21.23
CA ALA A 57 9.60 12.17 -20.94
C ALA A 57 8.83 12.56 -22.22
N LEU A 58 9.55 13.06 -23.23
CA LEU A 58 8.99 13.41 -24.54
C LEU A 58 8.39 12.19 -25.26
N ASP A 59 9.08 11.05 -25.24
CA ASP A 59 8.58 9.81 -25.85
C ASP A 59 7.35 9.24 -25.14
N ARG A 60 7.19 9.53 -23.84
CA ARG A 60 5.98 9.18 -23.08
C ARG A 60 4.82 10.11 -23.44
N LEU A 61 5.10 11.40 -23.62
CA LEU A 61 4.09 12.40 -24.00
C LEU A 61 3.52 12.14 -25.40
N ASP A 62 4.38 11.82 -26.38
CA ASP A 62 3.97 11.50 -27.75
C ASP A 62 3.07 10.26 -27.80
N ARG A 63 3.33 9.28 -26.94
CA ARG A 63 2.46 8.09 -26.80
C ARG A 63 1.07 8.43 -26.27
N LEU A 64 0.94 9.43 -25.40
CA LEU A 64 -0.35 9.88 -24.88
C LEU A 64 -1.15 10.68 -25.91
N GLU A 65 -0.48 11.51 -26.71
CA GLU A 65 -1.14 12.23 -27.80
C GLU A 65 -1.69 11.29 -28.88
N GLY A 66 -1.02 10.16 -29.13
CA GLY A 66 -1.49 9.10 -30.03
C GLY A 66 -2.76 8.35 -29.56
N HIS A 67 -3.13 8.46 -28.28
CA HIS A 67 -4.32 7.81 -27.70
C HIS A 67 -5.50 8.78 -27.51
N ARG A 68 -5.43 10.00 -28.07
CA ARG A 68 -6.59 10.90 -28.07
C ARG A 68 -7.74 10.25 -28.85
N PRO A 69 -8.90 9.95 -28.23
CA PRO A 69 -10.05 9.44 -28.97
C PRO A 69 -10.43 10.48 -30.02
N GLY A 70 -10.41 10.07 -31.29
CA GLY A 70 -10.68 10.94 -32.41
C GLY A 70 -12.02 11.66 -32.21
N ALA A 71 -12.02 12.98 -32.41
CA ALA A 71 -13.22 13.79 -32.47
C ALA A 71 -14.08 13.38 -33.67
N GLY A 72 -14.82 12.29 -33.52
CA GLY A 72 -15.86 11.83 -34.43
C GLY A 72 -17.18 12.49 -34.07
N ALA A 73 -17.69 13.27 -35.00
CA ALA A 73 -18.96 14.00 -35.03
C ALA A 73 -20.09 13.46 -34.11
N GLY A 74 -20.56 14.30 -33.19
CA GLY A 74 -21.80 14.07 -32.44
C GLY A 74 -21.81 14.79 -31.09
N GLY A 75 -22.34 16.00 -31.05
CA GLY A 75 -22.43 16.80 -29.82
C GLY A 75 -23.35 16.19 -28.75
N VAL A 76 -22.81 16.13 -27.54
CA VAL A 76 -23.47 16.25 -26.21
C VAL A 76 -24.56 15.23 -25.84
N ARG A 77 -24.25 14.37 -24.85
CA ARG A 77 -24.82 14.35 -23.47
C ARG A 77 -24.65 12.95 -22.84
N TRP A 78 -23.65 12.78 -21.96
CA TRP A 78 -23.71 11.77 -20.90
C TRP A 78 -23.54 12.45 -19.55
N GLY A 79 -24.68 12.92 -19.04
CA GLY A 79 -24.87 13.33 -17.65
C GLY A 79 -26.16 12.69 -17.18
N MET A 80 -26.11 11.41 -16.80
CA MET A 80 -27.10 10.80 -15.93
C MET A 80 -26.61 9.42 -15.46
N GLY A 81 -26.05 9.39 -14.26
CA GLY A 81 -25.67 8.16 -13.55
C GLY A 81 -25.50 8.38 -12.04
N VAL A 82 -26.02 9.49 -11.50
CA VAL A 82 -25.84 9.88 -10.08
C VAL A 82 -27.19 10.02 -9.35
N GLY A 83 -28.33 10.03 -10.06
CA GLY A 83 -29.63 10.38 -9.48
C GLY A 83 -30.32 9.29 -8.63
N ILE A 84 -29.99 8.01 -8.79
CA ILE A 84 -30.78 6.92 -8.17
C ILE A 84 -30.25 6.50 -6.79
N VAL A 85 -28.99 6.78 -6.45
CA VAL A 85 -28.40 6.38 -5.16
C VAL A 85 -28.77 7.35 -4.02
N VAL A 86 -29.00 8.63 -4.33
CA VAL A 86 -29.27 9.68 -3.32
C VAL A 86 -30.62 9.48 -2.62
N VAL A 87 -31.63 8.90 -3.28
CA VAL A 87 -32.97 8.70 -2.69
C VAL A 87 -33.00 7.52 -1.70
N VAL A 88 -32.18 6.49 -1.90
CA VAL A 88 -32.14 5.32 -1.01
C VAL A 88 -31.41 5.63 0.31
N VAL A 89 -30.34 6.44 0.25
CA VAL A 89 -29.56 6.83 1.44
C VAL A 89 -30.32 7.83 2.32
N SER A 90 -31.10 8.74 1.72
CA SER A 90 -31.90 9.72 2.47
C SER A 90 -33.13 9.10 3.17
N ALA A 91 -33.72 8.05 2.60
CA ALA A 91 -34.79 7.28 3.26
C ALA A 91 -34.28 6.45 4.46
N TRP A 92 -33.04 5.95 4.40
CA TRP A 92 -32.43 5.16 5.47
C TRP A 92 -31.98 6.02 6.66
N LEU A 93 -31.50 7.24 6.41
CA LEU A 93 -31.12 8.18 7.47
C LEU A 93 -32.32 8.74 8.25
N TRP A 94 -33.51 8.82 7.66
CA TRP A 94 -34.69 9.40 8.32
C TRP A 94 -35.40 8.43 9.28
N THR A 95 -35.27 7.11 9.07
CA THR A 95 -35.84 6.10 9.98
C THR A 95 -34.95 5.79 11.18
N ASN A 96 -33.64 6.07 11.10
CA ASN A 96 -32.69 5.69 12.15
C ASN A 96 -32.44 6.76 13.23
N THR A 97 -32.98 7.98 13.09
CA THR A 97 -32.78 9.08 14.06
C THR A 97 -34.03 9.39 14.91
N ARG A 98 -35.03 8.51 14.93
CA ARG A 98 -36.18 8.61 15.85
C ARG A 98 -36.30 7.32 16.66
N ASN A 99 -35.41 7.13 17.62
CA ASN A 99 -35.75 6.33 18.79
C ASN A 99 -34.87 6.70 20.01
N ASP A 100 -35.06 7.90 20.55
CA ASP A 100 -34.66 8.21 21.92
C ASP A 100 -35.92 8.40 22.76
N GLY A 101 -36.12 7.48 23.70
CA GLY A 101 -37.27 7.47 24.61
C GLY A 101 -37.08 6.49 25.76
N GLY A 102 -36.27 6.91 26.74
CA GLY A 102 -36.35 6.64 28.19
C GLY A 102 -36.54 5.20 28.72
N SER A 103 -35.60 4.74 29.56
CA SER A 103 -35.81 4.38 30.99
C SER A 103 -34.53 3.85 31.65
N THR A 104 -34.31 4.26 32.90
CA THR A 104 -33.14 4.06 33.79
C THR A 104 -33.15 2.66 34.50
N PRO A 105 -32.19 2.28 35.39
CA PRO A 105 -31.45 1.00 35.27
C PRO A 105 -31.52 0.05 36.50
N ALA A 106 -30.75 -1.07 36.40
CA ALA A 106 -30.17 -1.95 37.45
C ALA A 106 -30.78 -3.37 37.59
N PRO A 107 -30.10 -4.35 38.25
CA PRO A 107 -28.78 -4.92 37.94
C PRO A 107 -28.75 -6.50 37.92
N ILE A 108 -27.55 -7.07 37.69
CA ILE A 108 -27.00 -8.43 37.99
C ILE A 108 -27.67 -9.70 37.40
N SER A 109 -26.91 -10.46 36.59
CA SER A 109 -26.22 -11.71 37.04
C SER A 109 -25.55 -12.45 35.88
N SER A 110 -24.44 -13.10 36.23
CA SER A 110 -23.56 -13.95 35.43
C SER A 110 -24.26 -15.14 34.79
N GLU A 111 -23.87 -15.53 33.57
CA GLU A 111 -23.71 -16.95 33.26
C GLU A 111 -22.78 -17.18 32.05
N HIS A 112 -21.97 -18.21 32.21
CA HIS A 112 -20.94 -18.75 31.35
C HIS A 112 -21.59 -19.53 30.22
N ASN A 113 -21.25 -19.30 28.95
CA ASN A 113 -21.34 -20.38 27.98
C ASN A 113 -20.40 -20.23 26.77
N GLU A 114 -20.01 -21.40 26.28
CA GLU A 114 -18.95 -21.75 25.35
C GLU A 114 -18.86 -20.92 24.07
N ALA A 115 -17.62 -20.64 23.67
CA ALA A 115 -17.28 -20.03 22.39
C ALA A 115 -17.54 -21.02 21.25
N PRO A 116 -18.33 -20.67 20.21
CA PRO A 116 -18.25 -21.36 18.95
C PRO A 116 -16.99 -20.90 18.23
N VAL A 117 -16.21 -21.87 17.75
CA VAL A 117 -15.10 -21.68 16.80
C VAL A 117 -15.66 -20.93 15.59
N ALA A 118 -15.38 -19.63 15.52
CA ALA A 118 -15.79 -18.79 14.40
C ALA A 118 -14.82 -19.01 13.23
N THR A 119 -15.32 -19.66 12.18
CA THR A 119 -14.86 -19.46 10.80
C THR A 119 -14.63 -17.96 10.57
N VAL A 120 -13.40 -17.60 10.21
CA VAL A 120 -13.02 -16.22 9.87
C VAL A 120 -13.65 -15.87 8.53
N ASP A 121 -14.92 -15.49 8.58
CA ASP A 121 -15.58 -14.79 7.48
C ASP A 121 -14.93 -13.41 7.32
N SER A 122 -14.93 -12.90 6.10
CA SER A 122 -14.21 -11.72 5.63
C SER A 122 -14.78 -10.39 6.18
N ALA A 123 -15.24 -10.39 7.43
CA ALA A 123 -15.75 -9.22 8.13
C ALA A 123 -14.71 -8.10 8.06
N GLU A 124 -15.10 -7.00 7.42
CA GLU A 124 -14.28 -5.81 7.26
C GLU A 124 -13.78 -5.35 8.63
N LEU A 125 -12.45 -5.26 8.77
CA LEU A 125 -11.86 -4.98 10.06
C LEU A 125 -11.89 -3.48 10.30
N ALA A 126 -12.93 -3.02 11.01
CA ALA A 126 -13.17 -1.61 11.28
C ALA A 126 -11.88 -0.88 11.73
N PRO A 127 -11.58 0.32 11.21
CA PRO A 127 -10.37 1.05 11.59
C PRO A 127 -10.36 1.38 13.08
N LEU A 128 -9.17 1.38 13.69
CA LEU A 128 -8.99 1.91 15.03
C LEU A 128 -9.25 3.43 15.03
N PRO A 129 -9.98 3.95 16.02
CA PRO A 129 -10.23 5.38 16.09
C PRO A 129 -8.95 6.14 16.41
N ALA A 130 -8.81 7.35 15.87
CA ALA A 130 -7.63 8.19 16.05
C ALA A 130 -7.27 8.42 17.54
N VAL A 131 -8.28 8.51 18.41
CA VAL A 131 -8.07 8.64 19.87
C VAL A 131 -7.37 7.42 20.48
N ALA A 132 -7.65 6.21 19.98
CA ALA A 132 -7.00 5.00 20.46
C ALA A 132 -5.54 4.93 19.99
N ILE A 133 -5.25 5.32 18.75
CA ILE A 133 -3.88 5.39 18.21
C ILE A 133 -3.08 6.45 18.97
N ALA A 134 -3.67 7.63 19.22
CA ALA A 134 -3.03 8.71 19.96
C ALA A 134 -2.71 8.31 21.41
N ALA A 135 -3.64 7.61 22.08
CA ALA A 135 -3.46 7.13 23.45
C ALA A 135 -2.55 5.89 23.56
N ALA A 136 -2.24 5.21 22.45
CA ALA A 136 -1.39 4.03 22.47
C ALA A 136 0.01 4.37 23.00
N ARG A 137 0.53 3.49 23.86
CA ARG A 137 1.85 3.63 24.47
C ARG A 137 2.83 2.75 23.72
N GLU A 138 3.82 3.40 23.13
CA GLU A 138 4.87 2.73 22.39
C GLU A 138 5.78 1.90 23.30
N LEU A 139 6.20 0.74 22.78
CA LEU A 139 7.17 -0.11 23.43
C LEU A 139 8.55 0.55 23.47
N PRO A 140 9.39 0.22 24.48
CA PRO A 140 10.80 0.60 24.45
C PRO A 140 11.47 0.14 23.15
N VAL A 141 12.37 0.94 22.60
CA VAL A 141 13.03 0.66 21.30
C VAL A 141 13.65 -0.74 21.23
N ALA A 142 14.20 -1.24 22.33
CA ALA A 142 14.80 -2.59 22.42
C ALA A 142 13.79 -3.73 22.23
N GLU A 143 12.50 -3.45 22.39
CA GLU A 143 11.38 -4.39 22.33
C GLU A 143 10.53 -4.24 21.07
N GLN A 144 10.82 -3.21 20.25
CA GLN A 144 10.14 -2.97 18.97
C GLN A 144 10.64 -3.95 17.91
N ILE A 145 9.74 -4.32 16.99
CA ILE A 145 9.99 -5.24 15.87
C ILE A 145 10.02 -4.51 14.53
N GLY A 146 10.75 -5.05 13.56
CA GLY A 146 10.83 -4.53 12.19
C GLY A 146 11.83 -3.37 12.01
N HIS A 147 12.59 -3.03 13.06
CA HIS A 147 13.64 -2.01 12.98
C HIS A 147 15.04 -2.58 12.85
N ARG A 148 15.23 -3.85 13.21
CA ARG A 148 16.57 -4.42 13.24
C ARG A 148 17.06 -4.70 11.82
N PRO A 149 18.33 -4.44 11.48
CA PRO A 149 18.86 -4.75 10.16
C PRO A 149 18.75 -6.23 9.77
N ASP A 150 18.71 -7.14 10.76
CA ASP A 150 18.52 -8.58 10.54
C ASP A 150 17.04 -8.99 10.38
N GLU A 151 16.11 -8.07 10.65
CA GLU A 151 14.66 -8.23 10.44
C GLU A 151 14.17 -7.46 9.21
N ARG A 152 14.86 -6.36 8.88
CA ARG A 152 14.71 -5.67 7.60
C ARG A 152 15.33 -6.58 6.56
N HIS A 153 14.52 -7.06 5.64
CA HIS A 153 14.92 -7.96 4.57
C HIS A 153 15.74 -7.17 3.52
N SER A 154 16.78 -6.46 3.98
CA SER A 154 17.89 -6.01 3.16
C SER A 154 18.35 -7.21 2.35
N ILE A 155 18.63 -6.98 1.07
CA ILE A 155 19.08 -8.02 0.14
C ILE A 155 20.21 -8.77 0.86
N ALA A 156 19.89 -9.96 1.37
CA ALA A 156 20.90 -10.90 1.75
C ALA A 156 21.64 -11.13 0.44
N THR A 157 22.81 -10.50 0.32
CA THR A 157 23.84 -11.04 -0.54
C THR A 157 24.01 -12.43 0.02
N ALA A 158 23.36 -13.41 -0.62
CA ALA A 158 23.44 -14.80 -0.19
C ALA A 158 24.92 -15.05 0.07
N PRO A 159 25.33 -15.56 1.26
CA PRO A 159 26.71 -15.95 1.42
C PRO A 159 26.97 -16.87 0.24
N ALA A 160 27.98 -16.51 -0.56
CA ALA A 160 28.33 -17.25 -1.75
C ALA A 160 28.50 -18.70 -1.29
N ILE A 161 27.48 -19.52 -1.54
CA ILE A 161 27.62 -20.96 -1.47
C ILE A 161 28.72 -21.18 -2.48
N ALA A 162 29.91 -21.52 -1.97
CA ALA A 162 31.05 -21.85 -2.80
C ALA A 162 30.53 -22.89 -3.77
N ARG A 163 30.28 -22.48 -5.01
CA ARG A 163 29.91 -23.39 -6.08
C ARG A 163 31.11 -24.31 -6.18
N GLU A 164 30.93 -25.55 -5.76
CA GLU A 164 31.88 -26.60 -6.07
C GLU A 164 32.21 -26.49 -7.58
N PRO A 165 33.50 -26.59 -7.96
CA PRO A 165 33.87 -26.42 -9.35
C PRO A 165 33.10 -27.41 -10.22
N ALA A 166 32.57 -26.89 -11.33
CA ALA A 166 31.67 -27.62 -12.22
C ALA A 166 32.20 -29.03 -12.52
N PRO A 167 31.37 -30.08 -12.38
CA PRO A 167 31.80 -31.41 -12.77
C PRO A 167 32.10 -31.43 -14.28
N GLU A 168 33.23 -32.05 -14.59
CA GLU A 168 33.77 -32.30 -15.92
C GLU A 168 32.70 -32.92 -16.84
N ARG A 169 32.61 -32.44 -18.09
CA ARG A 169 31.59 -32.87 -19.06
C ARG A 169 31.64 -34.38 -19.27
N LEU A 170 30.67 -35.10 -18.70
CA LEU A 170 30.42 -36.49 -19.06
C LEU A 170 29.77 -36.54 -20.45
N GLN A 171 30.45 -37.22 -21.36
CA GLN A 171 29.94 -37.55 -22.70
C GLN A 171 28.62 -38.32 -22.58
N GLU A 172 27.66 -37.97 -23.44
CA GLU A 172 26.37 -38.64 -23.57
C GLU A 172 26.57 -40.14 -23.84
N ARG A 173 26.33 -40.95 -22.81
CA ARG A 173 26.13 -42.38 -22.96
C ARG A 173 24.63 -42.64 -22.88
N LEU A 174 24.05 -43.08 -24.00
CA LEU A 174 22.66 -43.50 -24.08
C LEU A 174 22.35 -44.54 -22.97
N PRO A 175 21.22 -44.42 -22.26
CA PRO A 175 20.94 -45.27 -21.12
C PRO A 175 20.54 -46.69 -21.55
N ASP A 176 21.23 -47.68 -20.97
CA ASP A 176 20.79 -49.07 -20.93
C ASP A 176 19.57 -49.17 -20.00
N THR A 177 18.42 -49.61 -20.51
CA THR A 177 17.11 -49.61 -19.83
C THR A 177 16.94 -50.71 -18.78
N ALA A 178 17.98 -51.08 -18.06
CA ALA A 178 17.95 -52.24 -17.16
C ALA A 178 18.59 -51.95 -15.80
N THR A 179 18.03 -51.00 -15.04
CA THR A 179 17.88 -51.07 -13.55
C THR A 179 17.29 -49.77 -12.99
N LEU A 180 15.99 -49.55 -13.19
CA LEU A 180 15.24 -48.65 -12.31
C LEU A 180 14.85 -49.44 -11.06
N ARG A 181 15.66 -49.33 -9.99
CA ARG A 181 15.16 -49.63 -8.65
C ARG A 181 14.25 -48.48 -8.24
N SER A 182 13.00 -48.80 -7.93
CA SER A 182 12.06 -47.85 -7.37
C SER A 182 12.58 -47.31 -6.03
N ILE A 183 12.67 -45.99 -5.91
CA ILE A 183 12.73 -45.33 -4.61
C ILE A 183 11.27 -45.10 -4.20
N PRO A 184 10.75 -45.77 -3.16
CA PRO A 184 9.45 -45.42 -2.62
C PRO A 184 9.63 -44.17 -1.75
N GLY A 185 9.23 -43.03 -2.29
CA GLY A 185 9.24 -41.75 -1.59
C GLY A 185 8.25 -40.82 -2.26
N ASN A 186 6.96 -41.12 -2.10
CA ASN A 186 5.90 -40.21 -2.50
C ASN A 186 5.81 -39.09 -1.45
N THR A 187 6.83 -38.22 -1.40
CA THR A 187 6.66 -36.91 -0.79
C THR A 187 5.93 -36.08 -1.84
N PRO A 188 4.70 -35.61 -1.59
CA PRO A 188 4.04 -34.72 -2.54
C PRO A 188 4.91 -33.48 -2.67
N VAL A 189 5.55 -33.34 -3.83
CA VAL A 189 6.19 -32.09 -4.23
C VAL A 189 5.05 -31.08 -4.30
N ARG A 190 4.90 -30.26 -3.24
CA ARG A 190 4.04 -29.07 -3.31
C ARG A 190 4.54 -28.30 -4.52
N THR A 191 3.72 -28.19 -5.55
CA THR A 191 4.00 -27.31 -6.68
C THR A 191 4.18 -25.91 -6.09
N ALA A 192 5.44 -25.45 -6.02
CA ALA A 192 5.75 -24.15 -5.46
C ALA A 192 5.02 -23.10 -6.29
N ARG A 193 4.08 -22.39 -5.67
CA ARG A 193 3.46 -21.22 -6.29
C ARG A 193 4.58 -20.23 -6.63
N PRO A 194 4.64 -19.67 -7.85
CA PRO A 194 5.65 -18.69 -8.17
C PRO A 194 5.53 -17.50 -7.22
N ALA A 195 6.65 -17.12 -6.59
CA ALA A 195 6.69 -15.99 -5.67
C ALA A 195 6.27 -14.71 -6.42
N PRO A 196 5.47 -13.83 -5.79
CA PRO A 196 5.06 -12.60 -6.44
C PRO A 196 6.27 -11.67 -6.64
N PRO A 197 6.26 -10.80 -7.66
CA PRO A 197 7.30 -9.79 -7.83
C PRO A 197 7.37 -8.88 -6.60
N LEU A 198 8.59 -8.64 -6.14
CA LEU A 198 8.89 -7.83 -4.96
C LEU A 198 9.51 -6.49 -5.36
N LEU A 199 9.26 -5.48 -4.53
CA LEU A 199 9.92 -4.19 -4.48
C LEU A 199 10.52 -4.02 -3.08
N TYR A 200 11.54 -3.18 -2.94
CA TYR A 200 12.09 -2.82 -1.64
C TYR A 200 12.07 -1.31 -1.48
N LEU A 201 11.47 -0.83 -0.39
CA LEU A 201 11.42 0.59 -0.01
C LEU A 201 12.00 0.71 1.40
N HIS A 202 12.98 1.58 1.63
CA HIS A 202 13.64 1.74 2.94
C HIS A 202 14.17 0.43 3.55
N ASP A 203 14.73 -0.46 2.73
CA ASP A 203 15.15 -1.83 3.09
C ASP A 203 14.02 -2.76 3.59
N LEU A 204 12.78 -2.36 3.37
CA LEU A 204 11.58 -3.12 3.69
C LEU A 204 11.04 -3.80 2.43
N LYS A 205 10.74 -5.09 2.57
CA LYS A 205 10.15 -5.93 1.52
C LYS A 205 8.72 -5.49 1.23
N LEU A 206 8.37 -5.36 -0.04
CA LEU A 206 7.03 -5.01 -0.48
C LEU A 206 6.61 -5.92 -1.64
N VAL A 207 5.37 -6.41 -1.63
CA VAL A 207 4.80 -7.04 -2.83
C VAL A 207 4.47 -5.95 -3.82
N HIS A 208 4.98 -6.09 -5.05
CA HIS A 208 4.73 -5.10 -6.09
C HIS A 208 3.22 -5.01 -6.40
N PRO A 209 2.63 -3.80 -6.50
CA PRO A 209 1.18 -3.65 -6.63
C PRO A 209 0.59 -4.33 -7.88
N ALA A 210 1.37 -4.46 -8.96
CA ALA A 210 0.96 -5.21 -10.15
C ALA A 210 0.67 -6.71 -9.90
N ALA A 211 1.14 -7.28 -8.77
CA ALA A 211 0.80 -8.62 -8.34
C ALA A 211 -0.47 -8.69 -7.48
N LEU A 212 -0.87 -7.55 -6.89
CA LEU A 212 -2.02 -7.45 -5.99
C LEU A 212 -3.28 -6.97 -6.72
N TYR A 213 -3.13 -6.20 -7.80
CA TYR A 213 -4.22 -5.50 -8.45
C TYR A 213 -4.18 -5.64 -9.97
N ASN A 214 -5.37 -5.72 -10.58
CA ASN A 214 -5.52 -5.83 -12.04
C ASN A 214 -5.17 -4.54 -12.80
N ARG A 215 -5.12 -3.40 -12.10
CA ARG A 215 -4.78 -2.08 -12.63
C ARG A 215 -3.91 -1.36 -11.60
N SER A 216 -3.18 -0.34 -12.03
CA SER A 216 -2.41 0.52 -11.14
C SER A 216 -3.34 1.09 -10.05
N PRO A 217 -3.16 0.69 -8.77
CA PRO A 217 -3.98 1.20 -7.69
C PRO A 217 -3.67 2.67 -7.41
N GLU A 218 -4.73 3.42 -7.12
CA GLU A 218 -4.67 4.81 -6.67
C GLU A 218 -5.37 4.94 -5.31
N VAL A 219 -4.84 5.80 -4.47
CA VAL A 219 -5.37 6.11 -3.15
C VAL A 219 -6.13 7.42 -3.26
N ALA A 220 -7.43 7.38 -3.01
CA ALA A 220 -8.29 8.57 -2.99
C ALA A 220 -8.10 9.32 -1.67
N LEU A 221 -7.31 10.39 -1.69
CA LEU A 221 -7.12 11.27 -0.54
C LEU A 221 -8.34 12.17 -0.37
N GLN A 222 -8.89 12.23 0.84
CA GLN A 222 -9.94 13.21 1.12
C GLN A 222 -9.36 14.62 1.09
N PRO A 223 -10.05 15.60 0.48
CA PRO A 223 -9.67 17.00 0.60
C PRO A 223 -9.71 17.40 2.08
N GLY A 224 -8.57 17.79 2.63
CA GLY A 224 -8.47 18.19 4.03
C GLY A 224 -9.13 19.54 4.28
N GLY A 225 -10.29 19.53 4.95
CA GLY A 225 -10.89 20.72 5.56
C GLY A 225 -11.54 21.70 4.57
N LEU A 226 -12.70 22.25 4.96
CA LEU A 226 -13.37 23.31 4.25
C LEU A 226 -12.41 24.51 4.08
N ASP A 227 -12.15 24.93 2.85
CA ASP A 227 -11.43 26.19 2.61
C ASP A 227 -12.08 27.33 3.40
N ALA A 228 -11.26 28.19 4.00
CA ALA A 228 -11.72 29.38 4.73
C ALA A 228 -12.59 30.34 3.87
N ARG A 229 -12.60 30.15 2.54
CA ARG A 229 -13.47 30.87 1.60
C ARG A 229 -14.97 30.52 1.73
N TYR A 230 -15.32 29.47 2.48
CA TYR A 230 -16.69 29.00 2.68
C TYR A 230 -17.26 29.34 4.07
N ALA A 231 -16.64 30.27 4.81
CA ALA A 231 -17.14 30.71 6.12
C ALA A 231 -18.39 31.61 6.04
N ASP A 232 -18.76 32.10 4.85
CA ASP A 232 -19.90 33.02 4.70
C ASP A 232 -21.19 32.33 4.20
N ARG A 233 -22.25 32.64 4.93
CA ARG A 233 -23.49 31.87 5.02
C ARG A 233 -24.52 32.34 4.00
N ASN A 234 -24.76 31.54 2.96
CA ASN A 234 -26.07 31.17 2.41
C ASN A 234 -25.97 30.88 0.91
N GLY A 235 -26.24 29.62 0.55
CA GLY A 235 -26.66 29.24 -0.79
C GLY A 235 -25.51 28.98 -1.76
N GLN A 236 -24.90 27.81 -1.64
CA GLN A 236 -24.43 27.05 -2.81
C GLN A 236 -24.20 25.60 -2.40
N SER A 237 -24.70 24.71 -3.25
CA SER A 237 -24.62 23.27 -3.14
C SER A 237 -23.23 22.83 -2.69
N GLN A 238 -23.17 21.92 -1.71
CA GLN A 238 -21.96 21.18 -1.33
C GLN A 238 -21.39 20.48 -2.57
N GLN A 239 -20.59 21.19 -3.35
CA GLN A 239 -19.68 20.60 -4.31
C GLN A 239 -18.46 20.20 -3.50
N SER A 240 -18.55 19.03 -2.86
CA SER A 240 -17.37 18.38 -2.27
C SER A 240 -16.30 18.30 -3.34
N GLU A 241 -15.13 18.89 -3.11
CA GLU A 241 -14.01 18.75 -4.04
C GLU A 241 -13.77 17.26 -4.32
N PRO A 242 -13.53 16.88 -5.59
CA PRO A 242 -13.20 15.49 -5.88
C PRO A 242 -11.95 15.08 -5.10
N PRO A 243 -11.88 13.85 -4.59
CA PRO A 243 -10.71 13.38 -3.86
C PRO A 243 -9.47 13.50 -4.75
N ARG A 244 -8.36 13.92 -4.14
CA ARG A 244 -7.07 13.93 -4.83
C ARG A 244 -6.60 12.48 -4.93
N MET A 245 -6.32 12.01 -6.14
CA MET A 245 -5.79 10.67 -6.34
C MET A 245 -4.27 10.70 -6.19
N GLN A 246 -3.72 9.78 -5.41
CA GLN A 246 -2.29 9.55 -5.30
C GLN A 246 -1.95 8.13 -5.75
N ALA A 247 -0.86 7.95 -6.49
CA ALA A 247 -0.40 6.61 -6.84
C ALA A 247 -0.01 5.81 -5.57
N TYR A 248 -0.26 4.50 -5.62
CA TYR A 248 -0.01 3.61 -4.48
C TYR A 248 1.42 3.59 -3.97
N ILE A 249 2.42 3.47 -4.86
CA ILE A 249 3.81 3.32 -4.44
C ILE A 249 4.26 4.56 -3.63
N PRO A 250 4.08 5.81 -4.11
CA PRO A 250 4.39 6.99 -3.31
C PRO A 250 3.63 7.07 -1.98
N PHE A 251 2.37 6.62 -1.95
CA PHE A 251 1.59 6.60 -0.71
C PHE A 251 2.18 5.63 0.32
N VAL A 252 2.47 4.39 -0.10
CA VAL A 252 3.06 3.37 0.78
C VAL A 252 4.50 3.72 1.16
N ASP A 253 5.26 4.32 0.24
CA ASP A 253 6.63 4.78 0.50
C ASP A 253 6.68 5.78 1.67
N ALA A 254 5.79 6.77 1.68
CA ALA A 254 5.67 7.73 2.78
C ALA A 254 5.29 7.05 4.11
N ALA A 255 4.37 6.08 4.08
CA ALA A 255 3.97 5.34 5.27
C ALA A 255 5.13 4.47 5.83
N LEU A 256 5.92 3.87 4.95
CA LEU A 256 7.07 3.05 5.32
C LEU A 256 8.25 3.89 5.80
N GLU A 257 8.46 5.09 5.26
CA GLU A 257 9.43 6.05 5.76
C GLU A 257 9.16 6.38 7.23
N ARG A 258 7.89 6.69 7.57
CA ARG A 258 7.46 6.93 8.96
C ARG A 258 7.69 5.72 9.85
N PHE A 259 7.36 4.52 9.37
CA PHE A 259 7.60 3.29 10.11
C PHE A 259 9.09 3.12 10.41
N VAL A 260 9.97 3.31 9.42
CA VAL A 260 11.43 3.22 9.60
C VAL A 260 11.96 4.27 10.59
N ALA A 261 11.37 5.48 10.58
CA ALA A 261 11.66 6.56 11.51
C ALA A 261 11.14 6.32 12.94
N GLY A 262 10.37 5.25 13.17
CA GLY A 262 9.75 4.94 14.47
C GLY A 262 8.45 5.69 14.74
N ASP A 263 7.92 6.45 13.79
CA ASP A 263 6.61 7.11 13.92
C ASP A 263 5.48 6.12 13.61
N HIS A 264 5.32 5.13 14.50
CA HIS A 264 4.35 4.04 14.35
C HIS A 264 2.91 4.53 14.35
N LYS A 265 2.62 5.66 15.00
CA LYS A 265 1.27 6.23 15.07
C LYS A 265 0.87 6.82 13.71
N ALA A 266 1.74 7.62 13.10
CA ALA A 266 1.47 8.18 11.80
C ALA A 266 1.48 7.09 10.71
N ALA A 267 2.45 6.18 10.73
CA ALA A 267 2.49 5.03 9.82
C ALA A 267 1.20 4.18 9.91
N LEU A 268 0.76 3.83 11.12
CA LEU A 268 -0.49 3.08 11.31
C LEU A 268 -1.70 3.83 10.77
N THR A 269 -1.75 5.16 10.93
CA THR A 269 -2.87 5.98 10.45
C THR A 269 -2.97 5.93 8.92
N GLU A 270 -1.84 6.08 8.22
CA GLU A 270 -1.78 6.01 6.75
C GLU A 270 -2.09 4.59 6.24
N LEU A 271 -1.55 3.55 6.88
CA LEU A 271 -1.80 2.16 6.49
C LEU A 271 -3.25 1.74 6.74
N GLN A 272 -3.90 2.23 7.81
CA GLN A 272 -5.33 1.99 8.02
C GLN A 272 -6.19 2.71 6.99
N PHE A 273 -5.79 3.92 6.61
CA PHE A 273 -6.47 4.64 5.54
C PHE A 273 -6.40 3.86 4.22
N LEU A 274 -5.24 3.28 3.91
CA LEU A 274 -5.08 2.39 2.76
C LEU A 274 -5.96 1.14 2.87
N LEU A 275 -5.99 0.49 4.04
CA LEU A 275 -6.85 -0.67 4.29
C LEU A 275 -8.35 -0.36 4.18
N GLY A 276 -8.77 0.89 4.41
CA GLY A 276 -10.15 1.32 4.18
C GLY A 276 -10.55 1.34 2.69
N GLN A 277 -9.56 1.45 1.79
CA GLN A 277 -9.78 1.43 0.34
C GLN A 277 -9.43 0.07 -0.27
N TYR A 278 -8.45 -0.62 0.32
CA TYR A 278 -7.93 -1.92 -0.11
C TYR A 278 -7.84 -2.88 1.09
N PRO A 279 -8.97 -3.47 1.55
CA PRO A 279 -9.01 -4.26 2.79
C PRO A 279 -8.11 -5.52 2.79
N ASN A 280 -7.78 -6.03 1.60
CA ASN A 280 -6.98 -7.22 1.39
C ASN A 280 -5.52 -6.93 0.98
N ASP A 281 -5.08 -5.66 1.07
CA ASP A 281 -3.70 -5.29 0.80
C ASP A 281 -2.76 -5.97 1.80
N VAL A 282 -1.95 -6.91 1.32
CA VAL A 282 -1.03 -7.69 2.17
C VAL A 282 0.09 -6.83 2.76
N ASN A 283 0.57 -5.82 2.03
CA ASN A 283 1.61 -4.92 2.50
C ASN A 283 1.08 -4.11 3.68
N ALA A 284 -0.11 -3.52 3.52
CA ALA A 284 -0.75 -2.71 4.54
C ALA A 284 -1.15 -3.55 5.76
N GLN A 285 -1.68 -4.76 5.55
CA GLN A 285 -1.96 -5.70 6.64
C GLN A 285 -0.71 -6.01 7.46
N PHE A 286 0.39 -6.35 6.78
CA PHE A 286 1.64 -6.72 7.44
C PHE A 286 2.22 -5.53 8.23
N TYR A 287 2.47 -4.40 7.59
CA TYR A 287 3.11 -3.24 8.23
C TYR A 287 2.22 -2.56 9.27
N ALA A 288 0.90 -2.51 9.08
CA ALA A 288 -0.01 -2.03 10.12
C ALA A 288 -0.02 -2.96 11.34
N GLY A 289 0.13 -4.27 11.12
CA GLY A 289 0.31 -5.28 12.16
C GLY A 289 1.56 -5.01 13.01
N LEU A 290 2.69 -4.74 12.37
CA LEU A 290 3.94 -4.37 13.06
C LEU A 290 3.81 -3.04 13.83
N CYS A 291 3.19 -2.02 13.23
CA CYS A 291 2.91 -0.76 13.94
C CYS A 291 2.04 -1.00 15.18
N CYS A 292 0.98 -1.80 15.06
CA CYS A 292 0.12 -2.14 16.18
C CYS A 292 0.89 -2.87 17.28
N TYR A 293 1.80 -3.79 16.93
CA TYR A 293 2.66 -4.47 17.91
C TYR A 293 3.53 -3.47 18.66
N ASN A 294 4.23 -2.58 17.93
CA ASN A 294 5.13 -1.59 18.51
C ASN A 294 4.40 -0.57 19.39
N LEU A 295 3.11 -0.34 19.12
CA LEU A 295 2.22 0.50 19.91
C LEU A 295 1.52 -0.22 21.08
N GLY A 296 1.82 -1.51 21.32
CA GLY A 296 1.18 -2.32 22.35
C GLY A 296 -0.29 -2.67 22.07
N LEU A 297 -0.77 -2.43 20.85
CA LEU A 297 -2.14 -2.72 20.39
C LEU A 297 -2.25 -4.18 19.94
N TYR A 298 -1.89 -5.12 20.82
CA TYR A 298 -1.68 -6.53 20.47
C TYR A 298 -2.91 -7.25 19.88
N PRO A 299 -4.16 -7.05 20.37
CA PRO A 299 -5.32 -7.68 19.73
C PRO A 299 -5.45 -7.30 18.26
N ARG A 300 -5.17 -6.03 17.92
CA ARG A 300 -5.22 -5.55 16.55
C ARG A 300 -4.04 -6.05 15.73
N ALA A 301 -2.83 -6.05 16.30
CA ALA A 301 -1.63 -6.58 15.67
C ALA A 301 -1.85 -8.03 15.23
N LEU A 302 -2.38 -8.87 16.13
CA LEU A 302 -2.64 -10.29 15.86
C LEU A 302 -3.60 -10.47 14.68
N GLN A 303 -4.71 -9.73 14.65
CA GLN A 303 -5.71 -9.81 13.57
C GLN A 303 -5.11 -9.44 12.21
N LEU A 304 -4.32 -8.36 12.15
CA LEU A 304 -3.70 -7.89 10.92
C LEU A 304 -2.62 -8.85 10.42
N LEU A 305 -1.78 -9.35 11.34
CA LEU A 305 -0.72 -10.31 11.02
C LEU A 305 -1.29 -11.66 10.57
N GLN A 306 -2.36 -12.17 11.20
CA GLN A 306 -3.02 -13.38 10.75
C GLN A 306 -3.63 -13.23 9.34
N ARG A 307 -4.16 -12.05 9.00
CA ARG A 307 -4.63 -11.75 7.64
C ARG A 307 -3.50 -11.71 6.63
N ALA A 308 -2.37 -11.10 6.98
CA ALA A 308 -1.18 -11.11 6.14
C ALA A 308 -0.64 -12.55 5.92
N ALA A 309 -0.61 -13.36 6.99
CA ALA A 309 -0.16 -14.76 6.93
C ALA A 309 -1.02 -15.64 6.03
N THR A 310 -2.34 -15.40 6.04
CA THR A 310 -3.32 -16.17 5.24
C THR A 310 -3.64 -15.54 3.89
N ASN A 311 -2.89 -14.52 3.48
CA ASN A 311 -3.13 -13.78 2.24
C ASN A 311 -2.74 -14.61 0.99
N PRO A 312 -3.49 -14.51 -0.13
CA PRO A 312 -3.17 -15.23 -1.38
C PRO A 312 -1.76 -14.99 -1.94
N SER A 313 -1.16 -13.82 -1.66
CA SER A 313 0.17 -13.45 -2.15
C SER A 313 1.29 -14.32 -1.56
N THR A 314 1.09 -14.93 -0.38
CA THR A 314 2.08 -15.76 0.37
C THR A 314 3.43 -15.07 0.69
N ALA A 315 3.66 -13.84 0.22
CA ALA A 315 4.94 -13.17 0.32
C ALA A 315 5.38 -12.86 1.76
N PHE A 316 4.44 -12.72 2.69
CA PHE A 316 4.72 -12.45 4.11
C PHE A 316 4.26 -13.59 5.02
N GLU A 317 4.00 -14.79 4.48
CA GLU A 317 3.41 -15.90 5.25
C GLU A 317 4.26 -16.23 6.48
N GLU A 318 5.56 -16.49 6.28
CA GLU A 318 6.48 -16.85 7.36
C GLU A 318 6.71 -15.71 8.35
N GLU A 319 6.97 -14.49 7.85
CA GLU A 319 7.19 -13.30 8.68
C GLU A 319 5.95 -12.98 9.53
N ALA A 320 4.77 -13.03 8.92
CA ALA A 320 3.52 -12.68 9.59
C ALA A 320 3.15 -13.73 10.65
N ASP A 321 3.36 -15.02 10.38
CA ASP A 321 3.15 -16.08 11.37
C ASP A 321 4.11 -15.94 12.56
N TRP A 322 5.37 -15.62 12.30
CA TRP A 322 6.36 -15.35 13.35
C TRP A 322 5.94 -14.18 14.25
N TYR A 323 5.60 -13.03 13.66
CA TYR A 323 5.19 -11.86 14.44
C TYR A 323 3.83 -12.06 15.11
N ALA A 324 2.91 -12.84 14.53
CA ALA A 324 1.66 -13.23 15.18
C ALA A 324 1.92 -14.09 16.43
N ALA A 325 2.86 -15.04 16.38
CA ALA A 325 3.26 -15.85 17.53
C ALA A 325 3.88 -15.00 18.65
N LEU A 326 4.77 -14.06 18.31
CA LEU A 326 5.30 -13.08 19.26
C LEU A 326 4.19 -12.20 19.86
N THR A 327 3.17 -11.85 19.08
CA THR A 327 2.01 -11.09 19.56
C THR A 327 1.21 -11.89 20.58
N LEU A 328 0.95 -13.18 20.32
CA LEU A 328 0.29 -14.07 21.27
C LEU A 328 1.04 -14.16 22.61
N GLN A 329 2.37 -14.22 22.55
CA GLN A 329 3.22 -14.20 23.74
C GLN A 329 3.08 -12.88 24.54
N ARG A 330 3.05 -11.73 23.86
CA ARG A 330 2.80 -10.42 24.49
C ARG A 330 1.42 -10.30 25.12
N MET A 331 0.43 -11.00 24.56
CA MET A 331 -0.92 -11.10 25.12
C MET A 331 -1.04 -12.12 26.25
N GLU A 332 0.06 -12.74 26.68
CA GLU A 332 0.10 -13.82 27.67
C GLU A 332 -0.73 -15.07 27.28
N ARG A 333 -1.08 -15.23 26.00
CA ARG A 333 -1.79 -16.39 25.45
C ARG A 333 -0.82 -17.53 25.19
N ARG A 334 -0.22 -18.03 26.28
CA ARG A 334 0.95 -18.94 26.24
C ARG A 334 0.70 -20.20 25.42
N THR A 335 -0.44 -20.86 25.60
CA THR A 335 -0.76 -22.11 24.86
C THR A 335 -0.78 -21.86 23.35
N GLU A 336 -1.48 -20.82 22.91
CA GLU A 336 -1.59 -20.49 21.49
C GLU A 336 -0.26 -20.03 20.90
N ALA A 337 0.54 -19.28 21.66
CA ALA A 337 1.89 -18.91 21.25
C ALA A 337 2.77 -20.15 21.06
N GLN A 338 2.72 -21.11 21.99
CA GLN A 338 3.48 -22.36 21.90
C GLN A 338 3.07 -23.20 20.69
N GLU A 339 1.76 -23.31 20.43
CA GLU A 339 1.24 -23.99 19.24
C GLU A 339 1.68 -23.30 17.94
N ALA A 340 1.65 -21.97 17.90
CA ALA A 340 2.10 -21.18 16.75
C ALA A 340 3.61 -21.36 16.50
N PHE A 341 4.45 -21.27 17.54
CA PHE A 341 5.89 -21.53 17.39
C PHE A 341 6.17 -22.96 16.96
N ALA A 342 5.50 -23.96 17.55
CA ALA A 342 5.65 -25.36 17.15
C ALA A 342 5.24 -25.60 15.68
N ARG A 343 4.26 -24.85 15.15
CA ARG A 343 3.93 -24.87 13.73
C ARG A 343 5.08 -24.33 12.87
N ILE A 344 5.62 -23.15 13.21
CA ILE A 344 6.75 -22.54 12.49
C ILE A 344 7.98 -23.47 12.48
N VAL A 345 8.27 -24.14 13.61
CA VAL A 345 9.35 -25.13 13.69
C VAL A 345 9.15 -26.29 12.73
N ARG A 346 7.91 -26.80 12.62
CA ARG A 346 7.57 -27.94 11.76
C ARG A 346 7.64 -27.60 10.28
N GLU A 347 7.29 -26.36 9.92
CA GLU A 347 7.34 -25.87 8.55
C GLU A 347 8.78 -25.69 8.05
N GLY A 348 9.73 -25.45 8.95
CA GLY A 348 11.17 -25.51 8.64
C GLY A 348 11.68 -24.32 7.80
N GLY A 349 10.97 -23.20 7.81
CA GLY A 349 11.33 -21.96 7.12
C GLY A 349 12.39 -21.11 7.82
N PHE A 350 12.53 -19.85 7.39
CA PHE A 350 13.53 -18.90 7.88
C PHE A 350 13.46 -18.68 9.41
N TYR A 351 12.27 -18.67 9.98
CA TYR A 351 12.04 -18.45 11.42
C TYR A 351 12.10 -19.73 12.27
N ALA A 352 12.33 -20.92 11.68
CA ALA A 352 12.24 -22.18 12.41
C ALA A 352 13.25 -22.28 13.57
N ASP A 353 14.47 -21.78 13.38
CA ASP A 353 15.50 -21.78 14.44
C ASP A 353 15.09 -20.87 15.61
N ARG A 354 14.65 -19.64 15.31
CA ARG A 354 14.19 -18.68 16.32
C ARG A 354 12.95 -19.20 17.07
N ALA A 355 12.05 -19.88 16.38
CA ALA A 355 10.86 -20.48 16.98
C ALA A 355 11.21 -21.64 17.92
N ARG A 356 12.24 -22.45 17.63
CA ARG A 356 12.68 -23.52 18.55
C ARG A 356 13.13 -22.99 19.91
N GLU A 357 13.70 -21.79 19.96
CA GLU A 357 14.10 -21.17 21.23
C GLU A 357 12.91 -20.74 22.10
N GLN A 358 11.75 -20.52 21.47
CA GLN A 358 10.51 -20.13 22.16
C GLN A 358 9.69 -21.34 22.64
N VAL A 359 9.86 -22.50 21.99
CA VAL A 359 9.22 -23.76 22.40
C VAL A 359 10.01 -24.38 23.55
N ARG A 360 9.45 -24.37 24.76
CA ARG A 360 10.08 -24.92 25.97
C ARG A 360 9.26 -26.03 26.60
#